data_AF-A0A1T4UUY6-F1
#
_entry.id   AF-A0A1T4UUY6-F1
#
_cell.length_a   1.000
_cell.length_b   1.000
_cell.length_c   1.000
_cell.angle_alpha   90.00
_cell.angle_beta   90.00
_cell.angle_gamma   90.00
#
_symmetry.space_group_name_H-M   'P 1'
#
loop_
_entity.id
_entity.type
_entity.pdbx_description
1 polymer ?
#
loop_
_entity_poly.entity_id
_entity_poly.type
_entity_poly.pdbx_seq_one_letter_code
_entity_poly.pdbx_strand_id
1 'polypeptide(L)' 'MMTKHEEPKFETREEKIKLLREVLKAKYRNQPCSCGSGFKFKQCCVHNVKAEYIFLTNNANFE' A
#
# COMPACT_ATOMS: atom_id res chain seq x y z
N MET A 1 12.14 -5.41 -24.44
CA MET A 1 11.86 -4.01 -24.08
C MET A 1 10.89 -4.03 -22.91
N MET A 2 11.36 -3.80 -21.69
CA MET A 2 10.47 -3.71 -20.52
C MET A 2 10.10 -2.23 -20.34
N THR A 3 8.85 -1.89 -20.67
CA THR A 3 8.31 -0.54 -20.49
C THR A 3 8.35 -0.20 -19.00
N LYS A 4 8.98 0.92 -18.64
CA LYS A 4 9.09 1.41 -17.26
C LYS A 4 7.68 1.44 -16.66
N HIS A 5 7.45 0.69 -15.59
CA HIS A 5 6.20 0.76 -14.84
C HIS A 5 6.10 2.19 -14.30
N GLU A 6 5.10 2.96 -14.76
CA GLU A 6 4.85 4.30 -14.23
C GLU A 6 4.38 4.17 -12.78
N GLU A 7 5.07 4.87 -11.86
CA GLU A 7 4.66 4.88 -10.46
C GLU A 7 3.27 5.50 -10.35
N PRO A 8 2.35 4.91 -9.57
CA PRO A 8 1.02 5.50 -9.38
C PRO A 8 1.19 6.86 -8.70
N LYS A 9 0.86 7.93 -9.43
CA LYS A 9 0.79 9.29 -8.90
C LYS A 9 -0.53 9.44 -8.18
N PHE A 10 -0.49 9.68 -6.87
CA PHE A 10 -1.66 10.09 -6.07
C PHE A 10 -1.69 11.61 -6.02
N GLU A 11 -2.82 12.23 -6.31
CA GLU A 11 -2.96 13.69 -6.32
C GLU A 11 -3.15 14.23 -4.90
N THR A 12 -3.70 13.42 -3.98
CA THR A 12 -3.99 13.85 -2.60
C THR A 12 -3.64 12.82 -1.52
N ARG A 13 -3.51 13.28 -0.27
CA ARG A 13 -3.32 12.43 0.92
C ARG A 13 -4.53 11.49 1.10
N GLU A 14 -5.73 11.99 0.86
CA GLU A 14 -6.99 11.29 0.99
C GLU A 14 -7.09 10.12 0.00
N GLU A 15 -6.69 10.34 -1.25
CA GLU A 15 -6.62 9.28 -2.26
C GLU A 15 -5.67 8.16 -1.88
N LYS A 16 -4.48 8.53 -1.38
CA LYS A 16 -3.50 7.56 -0.92
C LYS A 16 -4.03 6.74 0.26
N ILE A 17 -4.69 7.38 1.23
CA ILE A 17 -5.35 6.70 2.36
C ILE A 17 -6.44 5.73 1.85
N LYS A 18 -7.25 6.14 0.87
CA LYS A 18 -8.30 5.31 0.28
C LYS A 18 -7.72 4.06 -0.38
N LEU A 19 -6.63 4.19 -1.13
CA LEU A 19 -5.97 3.04 -1.74
C LEU A 19 -5.40 2.10 -0.68
N LEU A 20 -4.63 2.62 0.28
CA LEU A 20 -4.00 1.79 1.31
C LEU A 20 -5.05 1.02 2.13
N ARG A 21 -6.18 1.64 2.44
CA ARG A 21 -7.33 0.97 3.08
C ARG A 21 -7.88 -0.18 2.23
N GLU A 22 -7.99 0.00 0.92
CA GLU A 22 -8.45 -1.05 0.01
C GLU A 22 -7.46 -2.22 -0.01
N VAL A 23 -6.17 -1.95 -0.19
CA VAL A 23 -5.10 -2.97 -0.25
C VAL A 23 -5.00 -3.79 1.04
N LEU A 24 -5.28 -3.19 2.21
CA LEU A 24 -5.24 -3.89 3.51
C LEU A 24 -6.42 -4.86 3.75
N LYS A 25 -7.43 -4.90 2.87
CA LYS A 25 -8.57 -5.83 3.00
C LYS A 25 -8.14 -7.31 2.90
N ALA A 26 -8.90 -8.17 3.57
CA ALA A 26 -8.62 -9.61 3.65
C ALA A 26 -8.47 -10.30 2.28
N LYS A 27 -9.24 -9.86 1.27
CA LYS A 27 -9.20 -10.43 -0.09
C LYS A 27 -7.83 -10.36 -0.78
N TYR A 28 -6.97 -9.41 -0.40
CA TYR A 28 -5.62 -9.27 -0.96
C TYR A 28 -4.54 -10.02 -0.18
N ARG A 29 -4.80 -10.42 1.08
CA ARG A 29 -3.78 -11.00 1.97
C ARG A 29 -3.12 -12.27 1.43
N ASN A 30 -3.88 -13.10 0.72
CA ASN A 30 -3.39 -14.36 0.16
C ASN A 30 -2.92 -14.23 -1.30
N GLN A 31 -3.07 -13.07 -1.94
CA GLN A 31 -2.60 -12.82 -3.30
C GLN A 31 -1.08 -12.71 -3.32
N PRO A 32 -0.41 -13.04 -4.45
CA PRO A 32 0.99 -12.71 -4.64
C PRO A 32 1.25 -11.22 -4.41
N CYS A 33 2.35 -10.89 -3.75
CA CYS A 33 2.71 -9.51 -3.48
C CYS A 33 3.19 -8.83 -4.77
N SER A 34 2.61 -7.67 -5.09
CA SER A 34 2.92 -6.91 -6.30
C SER A 34 4.34 -6.35 -6.36
N CYS A 35 5.14 -6.46 -5.28
CA CYS A 35 6.56 -6.06 -5.28
C CYS A 35 7.47 -7.06 -6.05
N GLY A 36 6.92 -8.16 -6.57
CA GLY A 36 7.67 -9.12 -7.38
C GLY A 36 8.45 -10.17 -6.57
N SER A 37 8.28 -10.22 -5.24
CA SER A 37 9.02 -11.16 -4.38
C SER A 37 8.59 -12.62 -4.49
N GLY A 38 7.42 -12.89 -5.09
CA GLY A 38 6.82 -14.23 -5.15
C GLY A 38 6.10 -14.67 -3.86
N PHE A 39 6.20 -13.91 -2.76
CA PHE A 39 5.49 -14.22 -1.51
C PHE A 39 4.04 -13.74 -1.53
N LYS A 40 3.18 -14.34 -0.68
CA LYS A 40 1.83 -13.81 -0.43
C LYS A 40 1.94 -12.43 0.22
N PHE A 41 1.02 -11.52 -0.09
CA PHE A 41 1.02 -10.16 0.45
C PHE A 41 1.12 -10.12 1.98
N LYS A 42 0.36 -10.98 2.67
CA LYS A 42 0.39 -11.10 4.15
C LYS A 42 1.74 -11.55 4.74
N GLN A 43 2.61 -12.14 3.93
CA GLN A 43 3.94 -12.61 4.32
C GLN A 43 5.06 -11.67 3.82
N CYS A 44 4.70 -10.58 3.14
CA CYS A 44 5.63 -9.65 2.51
C CYS A 44 5.30 -8.22 2.96
N CYS A 45 4.90 -7.35 2.03
CA CYS A 45 4.74 -5.91 2.28
C CYS A 45 3.57 -5.51 3.18
N VAL A 46 2.76 -6.43 3.73
CA VAL A 46 1.61 -6.06 4.58
C VAL A 46 2.02 -5.17 5.77
N HIS A 47 3.20 -5.39 6.36
CA HIS A 47 3.69 -4.59 7.48
C HIS A 47 4.08 -3.18 7.04
N ASN A 48 4.72 -3.04 5.88
CA ASN A 48 5.09 -1.75 5.30
C ASN A 48 3.85 -0.93 4.94
N VAL A 49 2.87 -1.54 4.27
CA VAL A 49 1.59 -0.90 3.91
C VAL A 49 0.81 -0.49 5.17
N LYS A 50 0.82 -1.33 6.22
CA LYS A 50 0.21 -0.95 7.51
C LYS A 50 0.90 0.23 8.17
N ALA A 51 2.23 0.24 8.23
CA ALA A 51 2.99 1.34 8.81
C ALA A 51 2.70 2.67 8.09
N GLU A 52 2.68 2.63 6.75
CA GLU A 52 2.35 3.79 5.93
C GLU A 52 0.90 4.26 6.14
N TYR A 53 -0.07 3.35 6.17
CA TYR A 53 -1.46 3.69 6.48
C TYR A 53 -1.58 4.36 7.85
N ILE A 54 -0.97 3.78 8.89
CA ILE A 54 -0.97 4.32 10.25
C ILE A 54 -0.36 5.72 10.28
N PHE A 55 0.79 5.91 9.64
CA PHE A 55 1.43 7.23 9.55
C PHE A 55 0.51 8.25 8.87
N LEU A 56 -0.12 7.88 7.76
CA LEU A 56 -1.02 8.77 7.03
C LEU A 56 -2.33 9.04 7.76
N THR A 57 -2.81 8.15 8.63
CA THR A 57 -4.03 8.37 9.42
C THR A 57 -3.79 9.04 10.77
N ASN A 58 -2.61 8.87 11.37
CA ASN A 58 -2.31 9.40 12.71
C ASN A 58 -1.83 10.86 12.69
N ASN A 59 -1.37 11.37 11.55
CA ASN A 59 -1.04 12.80 11.37
C ASN A 59 -2.30 13.68 11.25
N ALA A 60 -3.26 13.50 12.15
CA ALA A 60 -4.30 14.47 12.46
C ALA A 60 -3.91 15.35 13.67
N ASN A 61 -2.73 15.16 14.25
CA ASN A 61 -2.20 15.96 15.38
C ASN A 61 -0.66 16.05 15.34
N PHE A 62 -0.12 16.78 14.37
CA PHE A 62 1.15 17.47 14.58
C PHE A 62 0.85 18.95 14.36
N GLU A 63 0.86 19.68 15.47
CA GLU A 63 0.80 21.15 15.54
C GLU A 63 1.92 21.80 14.72
#